data_AF-X0QC36-F1
#
_entry.id   AF-X0QC36-F1
#
_cell.length_a   1.000
_cell.length_b   1.000
_cell.length_c   1.000
_cell.angle_alpha   90.00
_cell.angle_beta   90.00
_cell.angle_gamma   90.00
#
_symmetry.space_group_name_H-M   'P 1'
#
loop_
_entity.id
_entity.type
_entity.pdbx_description
1 polymer ?
#
loop_
_entity_poly.entity_id
_entity_poly.type
_entity_poly.pdbx_seq_one_letter_code
_entity_poly.pdbx_strand_id
1 'polypeptide(L)' 'MTSHDAIRRWIAEQMCLDLEAADPAVLAYLDEVTAVAEAGYVRSLLKLESYHPLVG' A
#
# COMPACT_ATOMS: atom_id res chain seq x y z
N MET A 1 7.60 3.00 -11.59
CA MET A 1 6.60 3.19 -10.52
C MET A 1 6.70 2.00 -9.61
N THR A 2 7.00 2.21 -8.33
CA THR A 2 7.18 1.10 -7.39
C THR A 2 5.82 0.53 -6.97
N SER A 3 5.79 -0.70 -6.44
CA SER A 3 4.55 -1.26 -5.86
C SER A 3 4.01 -0.40 -4.72
N HIS A 4 4.91 0.25 -3.97
CA HIS A 4 4.57 1.22 -2.93
C HIS A 4 3.79 2.41 -3.49
N ASP A 5 4.33 3.08 -4.53
CA ASP A 5 3.66 4.23 -5.15
C ASP A 5 2.28 3.87 -5.71
N ALA A 6 2.15 2.68 -6.28
CA ALA A 6 0.89 2.18 -6.82
C ALA A 6 -0.15 1.94 -5.72
N ILE A 7 0.23 1.28 -4.63
CA ILE A 7 -0.66 1.00 -3.49
C ILE A 7 -1.03 2.30 -2.77
N ARG A 8 -0.06 3.18 -2.51
CA ARG A 8 -0.27 4.49 -1.88
C ARG A 8 -1.26 5.35 -2.67
N ARG A 9 -1.09 5.43 -3.99
CA ARG A 9 -2.01 6.16 -4.87
C ARG A 9 -3.42 5.56 -4.86
N TRP A 10 -3.51 4.23 -4.97
CA TRP A 10 -4.79 3.53 -4.92
C TRP A 10 -5.54 3.81 -3.60
N ILE A 11 -4.85 3.78 -2.45
CA ILE A 11 -5.46 4.09 -1.14
C ILE A 11 -5.90 5.55 -1.08
N ALA A 12 -5.08 6.48 -1.56
CA ALA A 12 -5.45 7.90 -1.61
C ALA A 12 -6.72 8.12 -2.44
N GLU A 13 -6.86 7.43 -3.58
CA GLU A 13 -8.07 7.45 -4.41
C GLU A 13 -9.29 6.90 -3.65
N GLN A 14 -9.14 5.79 -2.92
CA GLN A 14 -10.23 5.23 -2.08
C GLN A 14 -10.64 6.16 -0.93
N MET A 15 -9.70 6.95 -0.42
CA MET A 15 -9.94 7.91 0.66
C MET A 15 -10.37 9.30 0.16
N CYS A 16 -10.51 9.49 -1.16
CA CYS A 16 -10.78 10.77 -1.79
C CYS A 16 -9.77 11.87 -1.37
N LEU A 17 -8.50 11.48 -1.22
CA LEU A 17 -7.41 12.38 -0.83
C LEU A 17 -6.75 12.98 -2.06
N ASP A 18 -6.64 14.31 -2.06
CA ASP A 18 -5.72 15.03 -2.94
C ASP A 18 -4.34 15.06 -2.30
N LEU A 19 -3.39 14.32 -2.87
CA LEU A 19 -2.03 14.19 -2.34
C LEU A 19 -1.24 15.51 -2.37
N GLU A 20 -1.60 16.45 -3.26
CA GLU A 20 -0.90 17.73 -3.39
C GLU A 20 -1.41 18.77 -2.38
N ALA A 21 -2.67 18.64 -1.94
CA ALA A 21 -3.33 19.56 -1.03
C ALA A 21 -3.51 19.01 0.40
N ALA A 22 -3.22 17.72 0.63
CA ALA A 22 -3.40 17.10 1.93
C ALA A 22 -2.44 17.63 2.99
N ASP A 23 -2.97 17.77 4.22
CA ASP A 23 -2.18 18.14 5.39
C ASP A 23 -1.14 17.04 5.72
N PRO A 24 0.05 17.40 6.26
CA PRO A 24 1.06 16.43 6.65
C PRO A 24 0.57 15.32 7.60
N ALA A 25 -0.37 15.60 8.50
CA ALA A 25 -0.94 14.59 9.39
C ALA A 25 -1.80 13.58 8.62
N VAL A 26 -2.51 14.03 7.59
CA VAL A 26 -3.29 13.16 6.69
C VAL A 26 -2.36 12.31 5.83
N LEU A 27 -1.25 12.87 5.36
CA LEU A 27 -0.23 12.12 4.62
C LEU A 27 0.45 11.06 5.50
N ALA A 28 0.74 11.38 6.76
CA ALA A 28 1.30 10.41 7.71
C ALA A 28 0.31 9.25 7.95
N TYR A 29 -0.98 9.55 8.13
CA TYR A 29 -2.00 8.52 8.26
C TYR A 29 -2.15 7.67 6.99
N LEU A 30 -2.06 8.29 5.80
CA LEU A 30 -2.04 7.55 4.53
C LEU A 30 -0.87 6.56 4.47
N ASP A 31 0.31 6.97 4.93
CA ASP A 31 1.49 6.10 4.94
C ASP A 31 1.32 4.93 5.91
N GLU A 32 0.70 5.14 7.08
CA GLU A 32 0.34 4.06 8.02
C GLU A 32 -0.63 3.05 7.39
N VAL A 33 -1.69 3.51 6.73
CA VAL A 33 -2.66 2.65 6.03
C VAL A 33 -1.98 1.91 4.87
N THR A 34 -1.08 2.58 4.15
CA THR A 34 -0.30 1.98 3.07
C THR A 34 0.55 0.82 3.57
N ALA A 35 1.26 0.99 4.69
CA ALA A 35 2.06 -0.07 5.29
C ALA A 35 1.23 -1.30 5.68
N VAL A 36 0.02 -1.09 6.21
CA VAL A 36 -0.92 -2.19 6.53
C VAL A 36 -1.38 -2.92 5.26
N ALA A 37 -1.72 -2.17 4.21
CA ALA A 37 -2.15 -2.75 2.94
C ALA A 37 -1.03 -3.55 2.26
N GLU A 38 0.20 -3.05 2.27
CA GLU A 38 1.38 -3.76 1.75
C GLU A 38 1.63 -5.07 2.50
N ALA A 39 1.60 -5.04 3.84
CA ALA A 39 1.74 -6.24 4.65
C ALA A 39 0.61 -7.25 4.35
N GLY A 40 -0.62 -6.78 4.17
CA GLY A 40 -1.76 -7.60 3.76
C GLY A 40 -1.58 -8.22 2.39
N TYR A 41 -1.06 -7.46 1.43
CA TYR A 41 -0.77 -7.91 0.08
C TYR A 41 0.30 -9.01 0.07
N VAL A 42 1.44 -8.79 0.74
CA VAL A 42 2.52 -9.79 0.85
C VAL A 42 2.02 -11.06 1.54
N ARG A 43 1.28 -10.94 2.66
CA ARG A 43 0.69 -12.11 3.34
C ARG A 43 -0.28 -12.87 2.45
N SER A 44 -1.05 -12.18 1.61
CA SER A 44 -1.99 -12.81 0.69
C SER A 44 -1.26 -13.55 -0.42
N LEU A 45 -0.20 -12.97 -0.98
CA LEU A 45 0.66 -13.64 -1.95
C LEU A 45 1.27 -14.92 -1.38
N LEU A 46 1.82 -14.86 -0.16
CA LEU A 46 2.42 -16.02 0.51
C LEU A 46 1.43 -17.16 0.81
N LYS A 47 0.11 -16.89 0.78
CA LYS A 47 -0.93 -17.91 0.94
C LYS A 47 -1.36 -18.56 -0.37
N LEU A 48 -0.96 -18.03 -1.52
CA LEU A 48 -1.28 -18.63 -2.80
C LEU A 48 -0.43 -19.89 -3.00
N GLU A 49 -1.07 -21.03 -3.25
CA GLU A 49 -0.36 -22.31 -3.45
C GLU A 49 0.66 -22.27 -4.59
N SER A 50 0.40 -21.43 -5.60
CA SER A 50 1.28 -21.22 -6.76
C SER A 50 2.39 -20.19 -6.53
N TYR A 51 2.37 -19.47 -5.40
CA TYR A 51 3.35 -18.45 -5.12
C TYR A 51 4.55 -19.05 -4.39
N HIS A 52 5.66 -19.14 -5.12
CA HIS A 52 6.95 -19.54 -4.58
C HIS A 52 7.86 -18.32 -4.56
N PRO A 53 8.10 -17.69 -3.38
CA PRO A 53 9.03 -16.57 -3.30
C PRO A 53 10.41 -17.03 -3.77
N LEU A 54 11.08 -16.21 -4.58
CA LEU A 54 12.40 -16.51 -5.15
C LEU A 54 13.53 -16.54 -4.09
N VAL A 55 13.20 -16.23 -2.85
CA VAL A 55 14.15 -16.15 -1.73
C VAL A 55 13.53 -16.88 -0.55
N GLY A 56 14.09 -18.06 -0.25
CA GLY A 56 13.99 -18.74 1.03
C GLY A 56 15.37 -18.76 1.67
#